data_AF-A0A9D1PZ27-F1
#
_entry.id   AF-A0A9D1PZ27-F1
#
_cell.length_a   1.000
_cell.length_b   1.000
_cell.length_c   1.000
_cell.angle_alpha   90.00
_cell.angle_beta   90.00
_cell.angle_gamma   90.00
#
_symmetry.space_group_name_H-M   'P 1'
#
loop_
_entity.id
_entity.type
_entity.pdbx_description
1 polymer ?
#
loop_
_entity_poly.entity_id
_entity_poly.type
_entity_poly.pdbx_seq_one_letter_code
_entity_poly.pdbx_strand_id
1 'polypeptide(L)'
;MSHAQRRERLRELLAERSLDALLISNPSNRFYLSGFELHDVQFNESSGFLVITRSGKDYLLTDPRYQDAARQFWPEEGLVIYRRNFVETLKQILADSGARIGFESRSMTAEMARTLTADRPLEACNGLVEQLRLHKDAEEREALKKSFALNHAMLEWVPGILKEGMTEAELSWQIERYFREHGASELAFPSIVAFGANAALPHAVPSQRPLVPNTGVLLDVGCRVDSYCSDQTRSFWFGERESDLFARTRDLVAEAQKAVLDRMEPSLPLAALAHYAQEVFRKAGVEEHFTHGLGHGVGLDTHELPSFHIYSEGPLEPGMTVTVEPGLYYPGQCGVRLEVTVLVEENGITVL
;
A
#
# COMPACT_ATOMS: atom_id res chain seq x y z
N MET A 1 -7.79 -2.54 -17.20
CA MET A 1 -7.53 -1.46 -18.19
C MET A 1 -6.12 -1.67 -18.71
N SER A 2 -5.85 -1.52 -20.01
CA SER A 2 -4.49 -1.73 -20.50
C SER A 2 -3.53 -0.63 -20.01
N HIS A 3 -2.24 -0.96 -19.87
CA HIS A 3 -1.21 0.02 -19.54
C HIS A 3 -1.18 1.20 -20.52
N ALA A 4 -1.45 0.96 -21.80
CA ALA A 4 -1.56 2.02 -22.81
C ALA A 4 -2.72 2.98 -22.53
N GLN A 5 -3.90 2.48 -22.16
CA GLN A 5 -5.04 3.30 -21.77
C GLN A 5 -4.73 4.14 -20.52
N ARG A 6 -4.01 3.59 -19.54
CA ARG A 6 -3.54 4.35 -18.36
C ARG A 6 -2.61 5.51 -18.75
N ARG A 7 -1.72 5.29 -19.74
CA ARG A 7 -0.88 6.37 -20.30
C ARG A 7 -1.70 7.45 -21.01
N GLU A 8 -2.75 7.08 -21.75
CA GLU A 8 -3.67 8.07 -22.34
C GLU A 8 -4.31 8.97 -21.27
N ARG A 9 -4.84 8.38 -20.19
CA ARG A 9 -5.43 9.15 -19.07
C ARG A 9 -4.40 10.04 -18.39
N LEU A 10 -3.16 9.59 -18.24
CA LEU A 10 -2.08 10.44 -17.72
C LEU A 10 -1.84 11.64 -18.65
N ARG A 11 -1.87 11.46 -19.98
CA ARG A 11 -1.67 12.57 -20.93
C ARG A 11 -2.78 13.63 -20.84
N GLU A 12 -4.00 13.25 -20.51
CA GLU A 12 -5.09 14.19 -20.22
C GLU A 12 -4.71 15.08 -19.02
N LEU A 13 -4.23 14.48 -17.93
CA LEU A 13 -3.74 15.22 -16.75
C LEU A 13 -2.52 16.10 -17.07
N LEU A 14 -1.61 15.65 -17.93
CA LEU A 14 -0.49 16.48 -18.41
C LEU A 14 -1.00 17.71 -19.17
N ALA A 15 -2.02 17.55 -20.02
CA ALA A 15 -2.63 18.66 -20.75
C ALA A 15 -3.27 19.68 -19.81
N GLU A 16 -4.01 19.23 -18.80
CA GLU A 16 -4.61 20.10 -17.77
C GLU A 16 -3.57 20.90 -16.98
N ARG A 17 -2.43 20.28 -16.66
CA ARG A 17 -1.29 20.94 -15.99
C ARG A 17 -0.40 21.74 -16.94
N SER A 18 -0.69 21.70 -18.25
CA SER A 18 0.14 22.31 -19.29
C SER A 18 1.60 21.83 -19.24
N LEU A 19 1.80 20.54 -18.96
CA LEU A 19 3.06 19.82 -19.03
C LEU A 19 3.21 19.15 -20.40
N ASP A 20 4.43 19.13 -20.93
CA ASP A 20 4.79 18.42 -22.15
C ASP A 20 5.16 16.95 -21.87
N ALA A 21 5.73 16.67 -20.70
CA ALA A 21 6.08 15.32 -20.27
C ALA A 21 6.16 15.20 -18.74
N LEU A 22 6.11 13.95 -18.26
CA LEU A 22 6.38 13.59 -16.88
C LEU A 22 7.48 12.52 -16.82
N LEU A 23 8.53 12.79 -16.05
CA LEU A 23 9.54 11.82 -15.66
C LEU A 23 9.07 11.05 -14.43
N ILE A 24 8.83 9.74 -14.61
CA ILE A 24 8.36 8.82 -13.57
C ILE A 24 9.53 7.97 -13.09
N SER A 25 9.73 8.00 -11.78
CA SER A 25 10.80 7.32 -11.04
C SER A 25 10.28 6.43 -9.91
N ASN A 26 9.03 6.62 -9.48
CA ASN A 26 8.38 5.77 -8.49
C ASN A 26 8.14 4.36 -9.09
N PRO A 27 8.62 3.27 -8.46
CA PRO A 27 8.48 1.92 -9.00
C PRO A 27 7.04 1.50 -9.30
N SER A 28 6.11 1.76 -8.39
CA SER A 28 4.70 1.39 -8.52
C SER A 28 4.02 2.18 -9.63
N ASN A 29 4.38 3.45 -9.81
CA ASN A 29 3.90 4.26 -10.93
C ASN A 29 4.48 3.79 -12.27
N ARG A 30 5.75 3.35 -12.31
CA ARG A 30 6.33 2.72 -13.50
C ARG A 30 5.59 1.43 -13.87
N PHE A 31 5.37 0.54 -12.91
CA PHE A 31 4.62 -0.69 -13.14
C PHE A 31 3.19 -0.39 -13.61
N TYR A 32 2.47 0.50 -12.94
CA TYR A 32 1.11 0.88 -13.29
C TYR A 32 0.96 1.30 -14.77
N LEU A 33 1.91 2.10 -15.27
CA LEU A 33 1.89 2.67 -16.63
C LEU A 33 2.54 1.79 -17.70
N SER A 34 3.32 0.78 -17.35
CA SER A 34 4.09 -0.01 -18.32
C SER A 34 3.95 -1.52 -18.21
N GLY A 35 3.54 -2.04 -17.06
CA GLY A 35 3.58 -3.46 -16.72
C GLY A 35 4.99 -3.98 -16.42
N PHE A 36 6.01 -3.13 -16.59
CA PHE A 36 7.40 -3.48 -16.33
C PHE A 36 7.76 -3.14 -14.89
N GLU A 37 8.03 -4.18 -14.10
CA GLU A 37 8.47 -4.08 -12.71
C GLU A 37 9.97 -4.32 -12.58
N LEU A 38 10.59 -3.53 -11.71
CA LEU A 38 11.96 -3.73 -11.25
C LEU A 38 11.87 -3.92 -9.74
N HIS A 39 11.88 -5.16 -9.28
CA HIS A 39 11.99 -5.47 -7.85
C HIS A 39 13.43 -5.26 -7.41
N ASP A 40 13.85 -4.00 -7.31
CA ASP A 40 15.11 -3.65 -6.67
C ASP A 40 14.84 -2.60 -5.59
N VAL A 41 15.06 -3.02 -4.35
CA VAL A 41 14.82 -2.24 -3.14
C VAL A 41 15.99 -1.31 -2.80
N GLN A 42 17.04 -1.26 -3.62
CA GLN A 42 18.23 -0.46 -3.33
C GLN A 42 18.15 0.96 -3.92
N PHE A 43 18.43 1.97 -3.08
CA PHE A 43 18.43 3.40 -3.45
C PHE A 43 19.51 3.82 -4.46
N ASN A 44 20.49 2.97 -4.72
CA ASN A 44 21.56 3.19 -5.70
C ASN A 44 21.20 2.61 -7.08
N GLU A 45 20.07 1.93 -7.20
CA GLU A 45 19.69 1.32 -8.47
C GLU A 45 19.16 2.40 -9.41
N SER A 46 19.87 2.54 -10.53
CA SER A 46 19.57 3.51 -11.57
C SER A 46 18.66 2.93 -12.65
N SER A 47 18.38 1.62 -12.61
CA SER A 47 17.51 0.92 -13.56
C SER A 47 16.06 1.37 -13.43
N GLY A 48 15.48 1.86 -14.53
CA GLY A 48 14.04 2.11 -14.65
C GLY A 48 13.63 3.57 -14.52
N PHE A 49 13.37 4.22 -15.64
CA PHE A 49 12.60 5.46 -15.70
C PHE A 49 11.55 5.33 -16.80
N LEU A 50 10.39 5.96 -16.60
CA LEU A 50 9.47 6.21 -17.69
C LEU A 50 9.42 7.71 -17.99
N VAL A 51 9.36 8.05 -19.27
CA VAL A 51 9.02 9.41 -19.71
C VAL A 51 7.74 9.29 -20.53
N ILE A 52 6.62 9.76 -19.97
CA ILE A 52 5.35 9.83 -20.68
C ILE A 52 5.20 11.24 -21.23
N THR A 53 4.98 11.34 -22.54
CA THR A 53 4.93 12.62 -23.24
C THR A 53 3.53 12.91 -23.76
N ARG A 54 3.16 14.19 -23.79
CA ARG A 54 1.88 14.64 -24.33
C ARG A 54 1.76 14.39 -25.84
N SER A 55 2.88 14.25 -26.55
CA SER A 55 2.91 13.91 -27.98
C SER A 55 2.68 12.41 -28.26
N GLY A 56 2.69 11.56 -27.24
CA GLY A 56 2.53 10.11 -27.37
C GLY A 56 3.84 9.35 -27.64
N LYS A 57 4.96 10.04 -27.78
CA LYS A 57 6.29 9.42 -27.91
C LYS A 57 6.84 9.12 -26.52
N ASP A 58 6.43 8.01 -25.94
CA ASP A 58 6.81 7.61 -24.59
C ASP A 58 8.11 6.79 -24.59
N TYR A 59 8.83 6.83 -23.47
CA TYR A 59 10.09 6.11 -23.31
C TYR A 59 10.10 5.26 -22.05
N LEU A 60 10.58 4.03 -22.16
CA LEU A 60 11.02 3.20 -21.04
C LEU A 60 12.53 3.09 -21.09
N LEU A 61 13.18 3.53 -20.02
CA LEU A 61 14.63 3.52 -19.88
C LEU A 61 15.04 2.47 -18.87
N THR A 62 15.94 1.56 -19.26
CA THR A 62 16.55 0.58 -18.36
C THR A 62 17.96 0.22 -18.82
N ASP A 63 18.67 -0.63 -18.07
CA ASP A 63 20.00 -1.10 -18.41
C ASP A 63 19.99 -2.52 -19.03
N PRO A 64 21.12 -3.02 -19.57
CA PRO A 64 21.18 -4.30 -20.28
C PRO A 64 20.73 -5.53 -19.48
N ARG A 65 20.75 -5.49 -18.13
CA ARG A 65 20.27 -6.60 -17.29
C ARG A 65 18.80 -6.91 -17.53
N TYR A 66 18.02 -5.88 -17.88
CA TYR A 66 16.57 -5.99 -18.02
C TYR A 66 16.09 -5.86 -19.47
N GLN A 67 17.00 -5.85 -20.45
CA GLN A 67 16.66 -5.64 -21.86
C GLN A 67 15.61 -6.64 -22.37
N ASP A 68 15.81 -7.94 -22.12
CA ASP A 68 14.92 -8.98 -22.64
C ASP A 68 13.57 -9.00 -21.91
N ALA A 69 13.53 -8.61 -20.63
CA ALA A 69 12.29 -8.43 -19.89
C ALA A 69 11.52 -7.21 -20.42
N ALA A 70 12.18 -6.06 -20.57
CA ALA A 70 11.56 -4.82 -21.01
C ALA A 70 10.93 -4.93 -22.41
N ARG A 71 11.54 -5.71 -23.32
CA ARG A 71 11.00 -5.99 -24.66
C ARG A 71 9.65 -6.72 -24.66
N GLN A 72 9.28 -7.38 -23.57
CA GLN A 72 7.97 -8.05 -23.44
C GLN A 72 6.85 -7.06 -23.12
N PHE A 73 7.19 -5.90 -22.54
CA PHE A 73 6.23 -4.93 -22.00
C PHE A 73 6.21 -3.61 -22.77
N TRP A 74 7.26 -3.30 -23.54
CA TRP A 74 7.41 -2.02 -24.21
C TRP A 74 7.84 -2.14 -25.68
N PRO A 75 7.28 -1.33 -26.59
CA PRO A 75 7.69 -1.29 -28.00
C PRO A 75 9.16 -0.90 -28.18
N GLU A 76 9.82 -1.45 -29.20
CA GLU A 76 11.25 -1.22 -29.46
C GLU A 76 11.57 0.26 -29.74
N GLU A 77 10.65 0.99 -30.38
CA GLU A 77 10.83 2.41 -30.73
C GLU A 77 10.94 3.33 -29.50
N GLY A 78 10.34 2.94 -28.38
CA GLY A 78 10.36 3.69 -27.12
C GLY A 78 11.26 3.07 -26.05
N LEU A 79 11.94 1.96 -26.35
CA LEU A 79 12.78 1.25 -25.39
C LEU A 79 14.23 1.75 -25.47
N VAL A 80 14.72 2.31 -24.36
CA VAL A 80 16.07 2.88 -24.27
C VAL A 80 16.91 2.05 -23.31
N ILE A 81 17.88 1.31 -23.87
CA ILE A 81 18.84 0.52 -23.09
C ILE A 81 20.14 1.30 -22.94
N TYR A 82 20.35 1.95 -21.79
CA TYR A 82 21.57 2.71 -21.53
C TYR A 82 22.67 1.81 -20.96
N ARG A 83 23.89 1.93 -21.51
CA ARG A 83 25.07 1.20 -21.01
C ARG A 83 26.02 2.08 -20.20
N ARG A 84 26.10 3.35 -20.56
CA ARG A 84 26.93 4.42 -19.98
C ARG A 84 26.19 5.74 -20.18
N ASN A 85 26.61 6.78 -19.47
CA ASN A 85 26.08 8.15 -19.65
C ASN A 85 24.54 8.19 -19.56
N PHE A 86 23.99 7.44 -18.60
CA PHE A 86 22.55 7.36 -18.36
C PHE A 86 21.95 8.75 -18.19
N VAL A 87 22.61 9.59 -17.39
CA VAL A 87 22.17 10.95 -17.09
C VAL A 87 22.07 11.78 -18.36
N GLU A 88 23.08 11.75 -19.22
CA GLU A 88 23.13 12.49 -20.48
C GLU A 88 22.06 11.97 -21.45
N THR A 89 21.86 10.65 -21.51
CA THR A 89 20.80 10.03 -22.31
C THR A 89 19.42 10.51 -21.85
N LEU A 90 19.18 10.49 -20.54
CA LEU A 90 17.92 10.97 -19.97
C LEU A 90 17.74 12.47 -20.22
N LYS A 91 18.76 13.29 -20.01
CA LYS A 91 18.72 14.74 -20.31
C LYS A 91 18.34 15.01 -21.76
N GLN A 92 18.90 14.26 -22.71
CA GLN A 92 18.55 14.40 -24.13
C GLN A 92 17.09 14.04 -24.39
N ILE A 93 16.61 12.93 -23.84
CA ILE A 93 15.19 12.53 -23.98
C ILE A 93 14.27 13.60 -23.40
N LEU A 94 14.60 14.15 -22.24
CA LEU A 94 13.83 15.25 -21.65
C LEU A 94 13.89 16.50 -22.54
N ALA A 95 15.06 16.87 -23.07
CA ALA A 95 15.19 17.97 -24.05
C ALA A 95 14.24 17.79 -25.25
N ASP A 96 14.18 16.59 -25.81
CA ASP A 96 13.34 16.26 -26.97
C ASP A 96 11.85 16.11 -26.62
N SER A 97 11.51 16.00 -25.33
CA SER A 97 10.14 15.80 -24.85
C SER A 97 9.36 17.10 -24.63
N GLY A 98 9.98 18.27 -24.76
CA GLY A 98 9.32 19.58 -24.69
C GLY A 98 9.94 20.53 -23.66
N ALA A 99 9.24 21.62 -23.36
CA ALA A 99 9.74 22.73 -22.53
C ALA A 99 9.33 22.60 -21.06
N ARG A 100 8.08 22.19 -20.78
CA ARG A 100 7.55 22.04 -19.42
C ARG A 100 7.52 20.57 -19.03
N ILE A 101 8.44 20.16 -18.17
CA ILE A 101 8.59 18.76 -17.79
C ILE A 101 8.45 18.62 -16.29
N GLY A 102 7.51 17.77 -15.87
CA GLY A 102 7.33 17.39 -14.48
C GLY A 102 8.24 16.24 -14.09
N PHE A 103 8.51 16.08 -12.79
CA PHE A 103 9.12 14.88 -12.24
C PHE A 103 8.58 14.54 -10.86
N GLU A 104 8.58 13.26 -10.51
CA GLU A 104 8.16 12.76 -9.20
C GLU A 104 9.22 13.06 -8.13
N SER A 105 9.12 14.22 -7.50
CA SER A 105 10.12 14.67 -6.53
C SER A 105 10.11 13.90 -5.21
N ARG A 106 9.03 13.16 -4.90
CA ARG A 106 8.93 12.32 -3.69
C ARG A 106 9.72 11.01 -3.79
N SER A 107 9.97 10.52 -5.00
CA SER A 107 10.70 9.26 -5.25
C SER A 107 12.09 9.46 -5.85
N MET A 108 12.43 10.67 -6.28
CA MET A 108 13.75 10.96 -6.84
C MET A 108 14.73 11.49 -5.79
N THR A 109 15.96 10.97 -5.81
CA THR A 109 17.03 11.45 -4.92
C THR A 109 17.36 12.91 -5.22
N ALA A 110 17.74 13.65 -4.17
CA ALA A 110 18.15 15.05 -4.33
C ALA A 110 19.38 15.20 -5.25
N GLU A 111 20.26 14.20 -5.31
CA GLU A 111 21.40 14.18 -6.23
C GLU A 111 20.97 14.06 -7.69
N MET A 112 20.07 13.11 -8.01
CA MET A 112 19.55 12.95 -9.36
C MET A 112 18.76 14.19 -9.80
N ALA A 113 17.89 14.71 -8.92
CA ALA A 113 17.12 15.91 -9.19
C ALA A 113 18.04 17.10 -9.53
N ARG A 114 19.04 17.40 -8.67
CA ARG A 114 20.03 18.47 -8.95
C ARG A 114 20.74 18.27 -10.28
N THR A 115 21.16 17.05 -10.56
CA THR A 115 21.88 16.70 -11.78
C THR A 115 21.02 16.93 -13.03
N LEU A 116 19.75 16.51 -13.01
CA LEU A 116 18.82 16.67 -14.13
C LEU A 116 18.37 18.13 -14.31
N THR A 117 18.22 18.88 -13.21
CA THR A 117 17.79 20.28 -13.25
C THR A 117 18.92 21.28 -13.55
N ALA A 118 20.17 20.82 -13.64
CA ALA A 118 21.33 21.70 -13.81
C ALA A 118 21.32 22.46 -15.14
N ASP A 119 20.89 21.80 -16.22
CA ASP A 119 20.92 22.38 -17.57
C ASP A 119 19.58 23.01 -17.97
N ARG A 120 18.48 22.61 -17.31
CA ARG A 120 17.13 23.11 -17.55
C ARG A 120 16.25 22.96 -16.31
N PRO A 121 15.27 23.85 -16.09
CA PRO A 121 14.30 23.67 -15.02
C PRO A 121 13.40 22.45 -15.31
N LEU A 122 13.18 21.64 -14.29
CA LEU A 122 12.11 20.64 -14.23
C LEU A 122 11.17 21.01 -13.07
N GLU A 123 9.88 20.72 -13.23
CA GLU A 123 8.84 21.03 -12.26
C GLU A 123 8.62 19.84 -11.32
N ALA A 124 8.73 20.06 -10.00
CA ALA A 124 8.34 19.03 -9.05
C ALA A 124 6.83 18.77 -9.18
N CYS A 125 6.46 17.58 -9.62
CA CYS A 125 5.08 17.19 -9.91
C CYS A 125 4.81 15.82 -9.33
N ASN A 126 4.02 15.78 -8.25
CA ASN A 126 3.66 14.54 -7.55
C ASN A 126 2.14 14.37 -7.60
N GLY A 127 1.66 13.14 -7.48
CA GLY A 127 0.22 12.88 -7.33
C GLY A 127 -0.54 12.70 -8.64
N LEU A 128 0.09 12.84 -9.82
CA LEU A 128 -0.63 12.67 -11.10
C LEU A 128 -0.93 11.20 -11.39
N VAL A 129 0.03 10.31 -11.19
CA VAL A 129 -0.19 8.87 -11.40
C VAL A 129 -0.99 8.29 -10.23
N GLU A 130 -0.77 8.79 -9.03
CA GLU A 130 -1.51 8.40 -7.83
C GLU A 130 -3.01 8.75 -7.94
N GLN A 131 -3.37 9.86 -8.58
CA GLN A 131 -4.77 10.17 -8.91
C GLN A 131 -5.42 9.10 -9.79
N LEU A 132 -4.67 8.48 -10.71
CA LEU A 132 -5.19 7.40 -11.53
C LEU A 132 -5.32 6.11 -10.73
N ARG A 133 -4.34 5.80 -9.88
CA ARG A 133 -4.31 4.60 -9.00
C ARG A 133 -5.35 4.66 -7.88
N LEU A 134 -5.78 5.86 -7.51
CA LEU A 134 -6.78 6.09 -6.47
C LEU A 134 -8.08 5.31 -6.77
N HIS A 135 -8.50 5.27 -8.03
CA HIS A 135 -9.71 4.59 -8.49
C HIS A 135 -9.38 3.30 -9.24
N LYS A 136 -9.61 2.17 -8.58
CA LYS A 136 -9.24 0.85 -9.07
C LYS A 136 -10.12 0.46 -10.23
N ASP A 137 -9.52 0.10 -11.35
CA ASP A 137 -10.19 -0.50 -12.48
C ASP A 137 -10.55 -1.99 -12.23
N ALA A 138 -11.31 -2.59 -13.14
CA ALA A 138 -11.80 -3.96 -12.96
C ALA A 138 -10.69 -5.01 -12.77
N GLU A 139 -9.57 -4.91 -13.47
CA GLU A 139 -8.46 -5.86 -13.33
C GLU A 139 -7.76 -5.70 -11.98
N GLU A 140 -7.60 -4.45 -11.52
CA GLU A 140 -7.01 -4.14 -10.21
C GLU A 140 -7.88 -4.68 -9.08
N ARG A 141 -9.21 -4.52 -9.19
CA ARG A 141 -10.17 -5.06 -8.21
C ARG A 141 -10.12 -6.59 -8.13
N GLU A 142 -9.98 -7.27 -9.26
CA GLU A 142 -9.87 -8.74 -9.25
C GLU A 142 -8.53 -9.21 -8.66
N ALA A 143 -7.42 -8.53 -8.95
CA ALA A 143 -6.13 -8.82 -8.32
C ALA A 143 -6.17 -8.61 -6.79
N LEU A 144 -6.77 -7.50 -6.35
CA LEU A 144 -7.00 -7.23 -4.92
C LEU A 144 -7.84 -8.32 -4.26
N LYS A 145 -8.98 -8.70 -4.84
CA LYS A 145 -9.81 -9.80 -4.30
C LYS A 145 -9.04 -11.10 -4.14
N LYS A 146 -8.17 -11.46 -5.09
CA LYS A 146 -7.32 -12.66 -4.96
C LYS A 146 -6.32 -12.52 -3.82
N SER A 147 -5.67 -11.36 -3.72
CA SER A 147 -4.70 -11.07 -2.66
C SER A 147 -5.35 -11.15 -1.28
N PHE A 148 -6.52 -10.50 -1.10
CA PHE A 148 -7.29 -10.57 0.12
C PHE A 148 -7.83 -11.97 0.40
N ALA A 149 -8.35 -12.70 -0.59
CA ALA A 149 -8.83 -14.07 -0.39
C ALA A 149 -7.72 -15.00 0.13
N LEU A 150 -6.48 -14.85 -0.37
CA LEU A 150 -5.33 -15.58 0.14
C LEU A 150 -5.00 -15.18 1.59
N ASN A 151 -5.06 -13.89 1.93
CA ASN A 151 -4.87 -13.41 3.30
C ASN A 151 -5.91 -13.96 4.28
N HIS A 152 -7.20 -13.96 3.90
CA HIS A 152 -8.26 -14.58 4.69
C HIS A 152 -8.00 -16.07 4.94
N ALA A 153 -7.66 -16.82 3.88
CA ALA A 153 -7.37 -18.25 4.01
C ALA A 153 -6.20 -18.51 4.96
N MET A 154 -5.17 -17.66 4.92
CA MET A 154 -4.04 -17.72 5.85
C MET A 154 -4.50 -17.44 7.29
N LEU A 155 -5.27 -16.37 7.53
CA LEU A 155 -5.80 -16.03 8.86
C LEU A 155 -6.72 -17.11 9.43
N GLU A 156 -7.51 -17.80 8.60
CA GLU A 156 -8.32 -18.96 8.98
C GLU A 156 -7.47 -20.19 9.33
N TRP A 157 -6.34 -20.36 8.66
CA TRP A 157 -5.41 -21.47 8.87
C TRP A 157 -4.58 -21.33 10.15
N VAL A 158 -4.13 -20.11 10.50
CA VAL A 158 -3.20 -19.87 11.62
C VAL A 158 -3.66 -20.51 12.94
N PRO A 159 -4.92 -20.37 13.40
CA PRO A 159 -5.37 -20.99 14.64
C PRO A 159 -5.12 -22.50 14.70
N GLY A 160 -5.15 -23.20 13.56
CA GLY A 160 -4.91 -24.64 13.47
C GLY A 160 -3.46 -25.08 13.67
N ILE A 161 -2.49 -24.16 13.62
CA ILE A 161 -1.06 -24.47 13.78
C ILE A 161 -0.46 -23.92 15.09
N LEU A 162 -1.18 -23.09 15.83
CA LEU A 162 -0.69 -22.52 17.07
C LEU A 162 -0.48 -23.61 18.13
N LYS A 163 0.65 -23.52 18.81
CA LYS A 163 0.99 -24.41 19.93
C LYS A 163 1.78 -23.64 20.97
N GLU A 164 1.60 -24.01 22.24
CA GLU A 164 2.42 -23.50 23.33
C GLU A 164 3.92 -23.67 23.02
N GLY A 165 4.70 -22.63 23.31
CA GLY A 165 6.13 -22.58 23.06
C GLY A 165 6.52 -22.08 21.67
N MET A 166 5.61 -22.03 20.68
CA MET A 166 5.89 -21.42 19.37
C MET A 166 6.26 -19.95 19.54
N THR A 167 7.33 -19.46 18.92
CA THR A 167 7.71 -18.05 19.01
C THR A 167 6.99 -17.18 17.99
N GLU A 168 6.93 -15.87 18.23
CA GLU A 168 6.39 -14.91 17.25
C GLU A 168 7.15 -14.99 15.91
N ALA A 169 8.49 -15.09 15.97
CA ALA A 169 9.34 -15.24 14.78
C ALA A 169 9.08 -16.56 14.03
N GLU A 170 8.86 -17.67 14.75
CA GLU A 170 8.47 -18.94 14.13
C GLU A 170 7.13 -18.84 13.42
N LEU A 171 6.12 -18.23 14.06
CA LEU A 171 4.81 -18.04 13.45
C LEU A 171 4.87 -17.11 12.23
N SER A 172 5.61 -16.00 12.32
CA SER A 172 5.86 -15.09 11.19
C SER A 172 6.46 -15.83 9.99
N TRP A 173 7.43 -16.71 10.22
CA TRP A 173 7.99 -17.55 9.16
C TRP A 173 6.97 -18.55 8.57
N GLN A 174 6.12 -19.16 9.39
CA GLN A 174 5.06 -20.06 8.91
C GLN A 174 4.05 -19.30 8.03
N ILE A 175 3.71 -18.06 8.40
CA ILE A 175 2.82 -17.18 7.62
C ILE A 175 3.44 -16.83 6.26
N GLU A 176 4.71 -16.41 6.21
CA GLU A 176 5.38 -16.13 4.94
C GLU A 176 5.44 -17.37 4.05
N ARG A 177 5.78 -18.53 4.63
CA ARG A 177 5.77 -19.80 3.89
C ARG A 177 4.39 -20.12 3.33
N TYR A 178 3.35 -19.98 4.14
CA TYR A 178 1.97 -20.21 3.69
C TYR A 178 1.66 -19.34 2.47
N PHE A 179 1.94 -18.03 2.53
CA PHE A 179 1.69 -17.14 1.41
C PHE A 179 2.41 -17.57 0.13
N ARG A 180 3.72 -17.86 0.21
CA ARG A 180 4.51 -18.26 -0.95
C ARG A 180 4.07 -19.61 -1.52
N GLU A 181 3.75 -20.57 -0.66
CA GLU A 181 3.29 -21.91 -1.06
C GLU A 181 1.88 -21.88 -1.71
N HIS A 182 1.10 -20.82 -1.48
CA HIS A 182 -0.26 -20.65 -1.99
C HIS A 182 -0.41 -19.55 -3.06
N GLY A 183 0.71 -19.10 -3.63
CA GLY A 183 0.71 -18.28 -4.86
C GLY A 183 0.96 -16.79 -4.68
N ALA A 184 1.30 -16.31 -3.47
CA ALA A 184 1.82 -14.95 -3.32
C ALA A 184 3.24 -14.85 -3.88
N SER A 185 3.55 -13.75 -4.57
CA SER A 185 4.92 -13.46 -5.02
C SER A 185 5.82 -13.09 -3.84
N GLU A 186 5.27 -12.39 -2.85
CA GLU A 186 5.96 -11.91 -1.65
C GLU A 186 4.97 -11.46 -0.57
N LEU A 187 5.53 -11.05 0.58
CA LEU A 187 4.79 -10.30 1.59
C LEU A 187 4.54 -8.87 1.09
N ALA A 188 3.38 -8.29 1.42
CA ALA A 188 3.11 -6.88 1.15
C ALA A 188 3.96 -5.96 2.04
N PHE A 189 4.29 -6.42 3.24
CA PHE A 189 5.13 -5.74 4.24
C PHE A 189 5.63 -6.76 5.27
N PRO A 190 6.66 -6.43 6.08
CA PRO A 190 7.12 -7.32 7.15
C PRO A 190 5.99 -7.63 8.14
N SER A 191 5.65 -8.92 8.26
CA SER A 191 4.56 -9.36 9.13
C SER A 191 4.76 -8.94 10.59
N ILE A 192 3.69 -8.43 11.20
CA ILE A 192 3.60 -8.17 12.63
C ILE A 192 2.92 -9.38 13.27
N VAL A 193 3.65 -10.01 14.19
CA VAL A 193 3.17 -11.12 15.01
C VAL A 193 3.52 -10.79 16.44
N ALA A 194 2.51 -10.61 17.28
CA ALA A 194 2.69 -10.12 18.63
C ALA A 194 1.86 -10.91 19.64
N PHE A 195 2.51 -11.42 20.67
CA PHE A 195 1.88 -12.17 21.76
C PHE A 195 1.84 -11.34 23.05
N GLY A 196 0.68 -11.33 23.70
CA GLY A 196 0.44 -10.70 25.00
C GLY A 196 0.83 -9.23 25.00
N ALA A 197 1.68 -8.84 25.95
CA ALA A 197 2.15 -7.46 26.10
C ALA A 197 2.86 -6.91 24.85
N ASN A 198 3.42 -7.75 23.98
CA ASN A 198 4.06 -7.29 22.74
C ASN A 198 3.01 -6.69 21.77
N ALA A 199 1.77 -7.15 21.83
CA ALA A 199 0.67 -6.62 21.01
C ALA A 199 0.31 -5.17 21.36
N ALA A 200 0.76 -4.66 22.51
CA ALA A 200 0.62 -3.24 22.86
C ALA A 200 1.58 -2.32 22.07
N LEU A 201 2.44 -2.87 21.20
CA LEU A 201 3.25 -2.11 20.25
C LEU A 201 2.55 -2.16 18.87
N PRO A 202 2.05 -1.03 18.34
CA PRO A 202 1.33 -1.02 17.06
C PRO A 202 2.13 -1.64 15.90
N HIS A 203 3.45 -1.40 15.90
CA HIS A 203 4.42 -1.93 14.93
C HIS A 203 5.39 -2.94 15.58
N ALA A 204 4.85 -3.90 16.34
CA ALA A 204 5.65 -4.93 16.97
C ALA A 204 6.47 -5.71 15.92
N VAL A 205 7.76 -5.88 16.17
CA VAL A 205 8.60 -6.77 15.37
C VAL A 205 8.54 -8.17 15.99
N PRO A 206 8.22 -9.24 15.22
CA PRO A 206 8.21 -10.60 15.72
C PRO A 206 9.52 -10.96 16.43
N SER A 207 9.42 -11.40 17.68
CA SER A 207 10.57 -11.70 18.53
C SER A 207 10.68 -13.20 18.85
N GLN A 208 11.63 -13.55 19.72
CA GLN A 208 11.74 -14.91 20.27
C GLN A 208 10.77 -15.17 21.44
N ARG A 209 9.78 -14.29 21.66
CA ARG A 209 8.77 -14.44 22.71
C ARG A 209 7.93 -15.70 22.42
N PRO A 210 7.87 -16.67 23.35
CA PRO A 210 7.06 -17.87 23.17
C PRO A 210 5.58 -17.58 23.42
N LEU A 211 4.71 -18.26 22.68
CA LEU A 211 3.27 -18.32 22.93
C LEU A 211 3.02 -19.13 24.20
N VAL A 212 2.29 -18.56 25.15
CA VAL A 212 1.90 -19.23 26.40
C VAL A 212 0.38 -19.27 26.51
N PRO A 213 -0.22 -20.22 27.23
CA PRO A 213 -1.66 -20.29 27.41
C PRO A 213 -2.24 -19.00 28.01
N ASN A 214 -3.46 -18.66 27.61
CA ASN A 214 -4.20 -17.47 28.05
C ASN A 214 -3.50 -16.16 27.66
N THR A 215 -3.18 -16.04 26.37
CA THR A 215 -2.47 -14.90 25.80
C THR A 215 -3.20 -14.37 24.57
N GLY A 216 -3.33 -13.04 24.47
CA GLY A 216 -3.80 -12.38 23.26
C GLY A 216 -2.76 -12.47 22.14
N VAL A 217 -3.21 -12.72 20.92
CA VAL A 217 -2.39 -12.78 19.71
C VAL A 217 -2.88 -11.71 18.75
N LEU A 218 -1.98 -10.87 18.25
CA LEU A 218 -2.23 -9.91 17.20
C LEU A 218 -1.39 -10.30 15.98
N LEU A 219 -2.05 -10.45 14.84
CA LEU A 219 -1.44 -10.69 13.54
C LEU A 219 -1.83 -9.54 12.63
N ASP A 220 -0.85 -8.82 12.10
CA ASP A 220 -1.02 -7.83 11.05
C ASP A 220 -0.09 -8.17 9.89
N VAL A 221 -0.71 -8.54 8.79
CA VAL A 221 -0.12 -9.38 7.76
C VAL A 221 -0.76 -9.10 6.41
N GLY A 222 0.06 -9.19 5.37
CA GLY A 222 -0.35 -8.95 4.01
C GLY A 222 0.53 -9.68 3.02
N CYS A 223 -0.04 -10.06 1.88
CA CYS A 223 0.65 -10.70 0.78
C CYS A 223 0.46 -9.91 -0.52
N ARG A 224 1.28 -10.22 -1.53
CA ARG A 224 1.16 -9.68 -2.88
C ARG A 224 0.77 -10.78 -3.85
N VAL A 225 -0.35 -10.60 -4.55
CA VAL A 225 -0.84 -11.50 -5.61
C VAL A 225 -1.15 -10.65 -6.84
N ASP A 226 -0.68 -11.09 -8.02
CA ASP A 226 -0.81 -10.35 -9.29
C ASP A 226 -0.35 -8.86 -9.16
N SER A 227 0.70 -8.63 -8.37
CA SER A 227 1.26 -7.31 -8.00
C SER A 227 0.42 -6.42 -7.08
N TYR A 228 -0.73 -6.88 -6.56
CA TYR A 228 -1.56 -6.10 -5.61
C TYR A 228 -1.44 -6.61 -4.17
N CYS A 229 -1.34 -5.68 -3.23
CA CYS A 229 -1.22 -5.94 -1.81
C CYS A 229 -2.57 -6.23 -1.17
N SER A 230 -2.57 -7.13 -0.19
CA SER A 230 -3.61 -7.21 0.85
C SER A 230 -3.06 -6.64 2.16
N ASP A 231 -3.93 -6.12 3.01
CA ASP A 231 -3.57 -5.68 4.37
C ASP A 231 -4.69 -6.02 5.36
N GLN A 232 -4.36 -6.82 6.38
CA GLN A 232 -5.33 -7.30 7.36
C GLN A 232 -4.70 -7.60 8.72
N THR A 233 -5.29 -6.97 9.73
CA THR A 233 -5.08 -7.27 11.14
C THR A 233 -6.21 -8.07 11.78
N ARG A 234 -5.86 -9.13 12.53
CA ARG A 234 -6.75 -9.85 13.46
C ARG A 234 -6.11 -9.97 14.84
N SER A 235 -6.94 -9.79 15.86
CA SER A 235 -6.57 -10.08 17.25
C SER A 235 -7.49 -11.15 17.83
N PHE A 236 -6.92 -12.20 18.42
CA PHE A 236 -7.68 -13.31 19.01
C PHE A 236 -7.00 -13.86 20.27
N TRP A 237 -7.70 -14.71 21.01
CA TRP A 237 -7.21 -15.27 22.27
C TRP A 237 -6.72 -16.70 22.10
N PHE A 238 -5.54 -17.01 22.64
CA PHE A 238 -5.01 -18.37 22.73
C PHE A 238 -5.17 -18.90 24.16
N GLY A 239 -6.06 -19.87 24.37
CA GLY A 239 -6.33 -20.49 25.67
C GLY A 239 -7.82 -20.46 26.05
N GLU A 240 -8.15 -20.98 27.24
CA GLU A 240 -9.54 -21.15 27.68
C GLU A 240 -10.08 -20.00 28.54
N ARG A 241 -9.20 -19.18 29.12
CA ARG A 241 -9.56 -18.13 30.08
C ARG A 241 -9.18 -16.77 29.52
N GLU A 242 -10.09 -16.18 28.75
CA GLU A 242 -9.91 -14.83 28.20
C GLU A 242 -9.79 -13.78 29.32
N SER A 243 -8.85 -12.84 29.17
CA SER A 243 -8.70 -11.72 30.09
C SER A 243 -9.83 -10.70 29.88
N ASP A 244 -10.42 -10.21 30.97
CA ASP A 244 -11.42 -9.13 30.93
C ASP A 244 -10.92 -7.89 30.18
N LEU A 245 -9.62 -7.54 30.33
CA LEU A 245 -9.03 -6.43 29.60
C LEU A 245 -9.05 -6.71 28.09
N PHE A 246 -8.57 -7.87 27.65
CA PHE A 246 -8.55 -8.23 26.23
C PHE A 246 -9.97 -8.28 25.64
N ALA A 247 -10.91 -8.93 26.33
CA ALA A 247 -12.31 -9.03 25.90
C ALA A 247 -12.93 -7.64 25.72
N ARG A 248 -12.83 -6.78 26.74
CA ARG A 248 -13.35 -5.41 26.69
C ARG A 248 -12.68 -4.58 25.59
N THR A 249 -11.36 -4.71 25.42
CA THR A 249 -10.63 -3.98 24.38
C THR A 249 -11.07 -4.44 22.99
N ARG A 250 -11.17 -5.75 22.75
CA ARG A 250 -11.68 -6.31 21.49
C ARG A 250 -13.08 -5.79 21.17
N ASP A 251 -13.98 -5.80 22.15
CA ASP A 251 -15.37 -5.39 21.94
C ASP A 251 -15.46 -3.89 21.59
N LEU A 252 -14.67 -3.03 22.25
CA LEU A 252 -14.60 -1.60 21.91
C LEU A 252 -14.01 -1.36 20.52
N VAL A 253 -12.96 -2.08 20.15
CA VAL A 253 -12.34 -1.97 18.81
C VAL A 253 -13.33 -2.44 17.73
N ALA A 254 -14.06 -3.53 17.97
CA ALA A 254 -15.11 -4.02 17.08
C ALA A 254 -16.27 -3.02 16.97
N GLU A 255 -16.70 -2.41 18.07
CA GLU A 255 -17.72 -1.35 18.07
C GLU A 255 -17.27 -0.14 17.23
N ALA A 256 -16.02 0.31 17.40
CA ALA A 256 -15.45 1.41 16.64
C ALA A 256 -15.38 1.08 15.13
N GLN A 257 -14.88 -0.11 14.77
CA GLN A 257 -14.83 -0.54 13.36
C GLN A 257 -16.23 -0.59 12.75
N LYS A 258 -17.19 -1.19 13.46
CA LYS A 258 -18.59 -1.26 13.02
C LYS A 258 -19.20 0.12 12.85
N ALA A 259 -18.95 1.04 13.79
CA ALA A 259 -19.49 2.40 13.72
C ALA A 259 -19.02 3.16 12.48
N VAL A 260 -17.80 2.89 12.02
CA VAL A 260 -17.27 3.42 10.76
C VAL A 260 -17.97 2.73 9.58
N LEU A 261 -17.89 1.39 9.49
CA LEU A 261 -18.39 0.62 8.35
C LEU A 261 -19.88 0.84 8.07
N ASP A 262 -20.71 0.91 9.11
CA ASP A 262 -22.16 1.15 8.99
C ASP A 262 -22.51 2.51 8.33
N ARG A 263 -21.57 3.45 8.32
CA ARG A 263 -21.76 4.82 7.81
C ARG A 263 -20.96 5.08 6.54
N MET A 264 -20.12 4.14 6.10
CA MET A 264 -19.32 4.33 4.89
C MET A 264 -20.21 4.30 3.65
N GLU A 265 -20.30 5.45 3.00
CA GLU A 265 -20.97 5.60 1.71
C GLU A 265 -20.20 6.61 0.84
N PRO A 266 -20.33 6.54 -0.50
CA PRO A 266 -19.76 7.53 -1.39
C PRO A 266 -20.13 8.96 -1.00
N SER A 267 -19.23 9.91 -1.28
CA SER A 267 -19.33 11.33 -0.93
C SER A 267 -19.13 11.67 0.54
N LEU A 268 -19.04 10.69 1.44
CA LEU A 268 -18.79 10.98 2.85
C LEU A 268 -17.38 11.56 3.05
N PRO A 269 -17.20 12.66 3.81
CA PRO A 269 -15.88 13.21 4.08
C PRO A 269 -14.96 12.22 4.78
N LEU A 270 -13.72 12.06 4.31
CA LEU A 270 -12.78 11.09 4.88
C LEU A 270 -12.52 11.34 6.39
N ALA A 271 -12.39 12.61 6.80
CA ALA A 271 -12.22 12.95 8.21
C ALA A 271 -13.41 12.54 9.10
N ALA A 272 -14.64 12.51 8.57
CA ALA A 272 -15.83 12.17 9.35
C ALA A 272 -15.79 10.71 9.83
N LEU A 273 -15.24 9.82 9.01
CA LEU A 273 -15.13 8.41 9.34
C LEU A 273 -14.13 8.16 10.48
N ALA A 274 -12.98 8.85 10.48
CA ALA A 274 -12.05 8.83 11.61
C ALA A 274 -12.70 9.32 12.92
N HIS A 275 -13.58 10.32 12.85
CA HIS A 275 -14.32 10.79 14.02
C HIS A 275 -15.28 9.76 14.60
N TYR A 276 -15.91 8.90 13.79
CA TYR A 276 -16.83 7.88 14.31
C TYR A 276 -16.11 6.85 15.19
N ALA A 277 -14.92 6.38 14.78
CA ALA A 277 -14.11 5.49 15.61
C ALA A 277 -13.66 6.17 16.91
N GLN A 278 -13.15 7.41 16.82
CA GLN A 278 -12.70 8.17 17.99
C GLN A 278 -13.82 8.46 18.98
N GLU A 279 -15.04 8.70 18.50
CA GLU A 279 -16.18 8.96 19.38
C GLU A 279 -16.51 7.77 20.28
N VAL A 280 -16.42 6.55 19.75
CA VAL A 280 -16.60 5.30 20.53
C VAL A 280 -15.56 5.23 21.65
N PHE A 281 -14.28 5.43 21.33
CA PHE A 281 -13.21 5.37 22.33
C PHE A 281 -13.29 6.48 23.37
N ARG A 282 -13.66 7.71 22.96
CA ARG A 282 -13.87 8.83 23.86
C ARG A 282 -15.03 8.61 24.83
N LYS A 283 -16.14 8.02 24.36
CA LYS A 283 -17.28 7.66 25.24
C LYS A 283 -16.89 6.61 26.27
N ALA A 284 -15.97 5.71 25.92
CA ALA A 284 -15.42 4.69 26.81
C ALA A 284 -14.27 5.21 27.70
N GLY A 285 -13.77 6.42 27.47
CA GLY A 285 -12.68 7.05 28.22
C GLY A 285 -11.31 6.39 27.98
N VAL A 286 -11.06 5.89 26.76
CA VAL A 286 -9.83 5.15 26.39
C VAL A 286 -9.18 5.70 25.12
N GLU A 287 -9.59 6.87 24.63
CA GLU A 287 -9.11 7.48 23.39
C GLU A 287 -7.60 7.72 23.37
N GLU A 288 -6.97 7.92 24.52
CA GLU A 288 -5.52 8.09 24.66
C GLU A 288 -4.73 6.84 24.23
N HIS A 289 -5.39 5.67 24.17
CA HIS A 289 -4.81 4.41 23.72
C HIS A 289 -4.96 4.16 22.22
N PHE A 290 -5.66 5.04 21.49
CA PHE A 290 -5.72 5.02 20.02
C PHE A 290 -4.73 6.03 19.44
N THR A 291 -3.61 5.54 18.92
CA THR A 291 -2.39 6.35 18.68
C THR A 291 -2.03 6.56 17.20
N HIS A 292 -2.85 6.09 16.27
CA HIS A 292 -2.59 6.16 14.82
C HIS A 292 -3.82 6.64 14.03
N GLY A 293 -3.67 6.79 12.71
CA GLY A 293 -4.79 7.07 11.81
C GLY A 293 -5.79 5.91 11.77
N LEU A 294 -6.99 6.14 11.24
CA LEU A 294 -8.01 5.09 11.10
C LEU A 294 -7.68 4.12 9.94
N GLY A 295 -6.90 4.55 8.96
CA GLY A 295 -6.51 3.71 7.83
C GLY A 295 -5.79 4.44 6.70
N HIS A 296 -5.66 3.75 5.58
CA HIS A 296 -5.00 4.22 4.35
C HIS A 296 -5.52 3.48 3.12
N GLY A 297 -5.14 3.91 1.92
CA GLY A 297 -5.41 3.18 0.69
C GLY A 297 -4.50 1.97 0.55
N VAL A 298 -4.99 0.94 -0.14
CA VAL A 298 -4.24 -0.29 -0.47
C VAL A 298 -4.42 -0.62 -1.95
N GLY A 299 -3.32 -0.89 -2.64
CA GLY A 299 -3.33 -1.19 -4.07
C GLY A 299 -2.04 -1.88 -4.50
N LEU A 300 -1.30 -1.24 -5.40
CA LEU A 300 0.07 -1.68 -5.73
C LEU A 300 1.01 -1.50 -4.54
N ASP A 301 0.77 -0.49 -3.71
CA ASP A 301 1.48 -0.30 -2.45
C ASP A 301 0.53 -0.61 -1.28
N THR A 302 1.10 -1.12 -0.19
CA THR A 302 0.34 -1.33 1.07
C THR A 302 -0.19 -0.01 1.61
N HIS A 303 0.63 1.05 1.53
CA HIS A 303 0.24 2.41 1.89
C HIS A 303 0.17 3.29 0.64
N GLU A 304 -1.04 3.57 0.17
CA GLU A 304 -1.31 4.55 -0.89
C GLU A 304 -2.44 5.51 -0.50
N LEU A 305 -2.78 6.45 -1.39
CA LEU A 305 -3.90 7.36 -1.18
C LEU A 305 -5.24 6.59 -1.23
N PRO A 306 -6.27 7.05 -0.49
CA PRO A 306 -6.24 8.18 0.44
C PRO A 306 -5.67 7.80 1.81
N SER A 307 -5.10 8.76 2.54
CA SER A 307 -4.82 8.57 3.97
C SER A 307 -6.06 8.88 4.79
N PHE A 308 -6.27 8.16 5.89
CA PHE A 308 -7.51 8.22 6.65
C PHE A 308 -7.29 8.58 8.12
N HIS A 309 -7.47 9.85 8.43
CA HIS A 309 -7.35 10.42 9.76
C HIS A 309 -8.21 11.69 9.88
N ILE A 310 -8.26 12.29 11.07
CA ILE A 310 -9.10 13.47 11.37
C ILE A 310 -8.76 14.74 10.58
N TYR A 311 -7.65 14.73 9.84
CA TYR A 311 -7.20 15.86 9.01
C TYR A 311 -7.24 15.52 7.52
N SER A 312 -7.80 14.37 7.15
CA SER A 312 -7.93 13.97 5.75
C SER A 312 -8.86 14.90 4.99
N GLU A 313 -8.48 15.23 3.77
CA GLU A 313 -9.26 16.06 2.86
C GLU A 313 -9.96 15.20 1.82
N GLY A 314 -11.09 15.69 1.32
CA GLY A 314 -11.83 15.06 0.22
C GLY A 314 -12.87 14.03 0.68
N PRO A 315 -13.74 13.62 -0.26
CA PRO A 315 -14.75 12.59 -0.03
C PRO A 315 -14.21 11.18 -0.26
N LEU A 316 -14.92 10.20 0.27
CA LEU A 316 -14.83 8.81 -0.16
C LEU A 316 -15.46 8.68 -1.56
N GLU A 317 -14.76 8.12 -2.53
CA GLU A 317 -15.22 8.03 -3.92
C GLU A 317 -15.26 6.59 -4.44
N PRO A 318 -16.22 6.24 -5.32
CA PRO A 318 -16.25 4.92 -5.95
C PRO A 318 -14.93 4.54 -6.60
N GLY A 319 -14.56 3.27 -6.45
CA GLY A 319 -13.29 2.70 -6.90
C GLY A 319 -12.12 2.92 -5.95
N MET A 320 -12.25 3.71 -4.88
CA MET A 320 -11.25 3.73 -3.81
C MET A 320 -11.25 2.42 -3.04
N THR A 321 -10.09 2.06 -2.52
CA THR A 321 -9.91 0.97 -1.56
C THR A 321 -9.23 1.53 -0.34
N VAL A 322 -9.77 1.26 0.86
CA VAL A 322 -9.27 1.83 2.11
C VAL A 322 -9.34 0.82 3.26
N THR A 323 -8.35 0.86 4.15
CA THR A 323 -8.37 0.12 5.42
C THR A 323 -9.24 0.84 6.45
N VAL A 324 -9.86 0.05 7.32
CA VAL A 324 -10.57 0.51 8.52
C VAL A 324 -10.02 -0.31 9.69
N GLU A 325 -9.01 0.23 10.34
CA GLU A 325 -8.12 -0.50 11.25
C GLU A 325 -8.05 0.10 12.67
N PRO A 326 -9.17 0.38 13.36
CA PRO A 326 -9.09 0.90 14.71
C PRO A 326 -8.31 -0.06 15.64
N GLY A 327 -7.55 0.51 16.57
CA GLY A 327 -6.78 -0.26 17.55
C GLY A 327 -6.60 0.47 18.88
N LEU A 328 -6.53 -0.29 19.96
CA LEU A 328 -6.28 0.21 21.30
C LEU A 328 -5.05 -0.50 21.87
N TYR A 329 -4.10 0.28 22.39
CA TYR A 329 -2.83 -0.22 22.90
C TYR A 329 -2.58 0.27 24.32
N TYR A 330 -2.51 -0.66 25.26
CA TYR A 330 -2.21 -0.46 26.68
C TYR A 330 -0.78 -0.92 26.94
N PRO A 331 0.20 0.01 27.04
CA PRO A 331 1.61 -0.32 27.13
C PRO A 331 1.90 -1.39 28.20
N GLY A 332 2.62 -2.44 27.78
CA GLY A 332 3.03 -3.54 28.66
C GLY A 332 1.91 -4.51 29.06
N GLN A 333 0.67 -4.31 28.59
CA GLN A 333 -0.49 -5.09 29.02
C GLN A 333 -1.18 -5.80 27.85
N CYS A 334 -1.78 -5.04 26.95
CA CYS A 334 -2.66 -5.56 25.91
C CYS A 334 -2.67 -4.61 24.71
N GLY A 335 -2.75 -5.16 23.50
CA GLY A 335 -3.16 -4.39 22.33
C GLY A 335 -4.08 -5.23 21.47
N VAL A 336 -5.08 -4.57 20.90
CA VAL A 336 -6.03 -5.17 19.96
C VAL A 336 -6.21 -4.21 18.81
N ARG A 337 -6.03 -4.72 17.60
CA ARG A 337 -6.40 -4.06 16.35
C ARG A 337 -7.24 -5.03 15.53
N LEU A 338 -8.27 -4.51 14.89
CA LEU A 338 -9.09 -5.23 13.92
C LEU A 338 -9.12 -4.38 12.66
N GLU A 339 -8.93 -5.03 11.52
CA GLU A 339 -8.81 -4.32 10.25
C GLU A 339 -9.57 -5.02 9.14
N VAL A 340 -10.30 -4.24 8.37
CA VAL A 340 -10.87 -4.69 7.11
C VAL A 340 -10.48 -3.68 6.04
N THR A 341 -10.28 -4.16 4.82
CA THR A 341 -10.18 -3.28 3.66
C THR A 341 -11.49 -3.31 2.91
N VAL A 342 -11.97 -2.14 2.50
CA VAL A 342 -13.20 -2.01 1.73
C VAL A 342 -12.94 -1.39 0.37
N LEU A 343 -13.63 -1.90 -0.65
CA LEU A 343 -13.82 -1.25 -1.94
C LEU A 343 -15.07 -0.37 -1.86
N VAL A 344 -14.93 0.89 -2.24
CA VAL A 344 -16.06 1.82 -2.34
C VAL A 344 -16.78 1.58 -3.66
N GLU A 345 -18.07 1.26 -3.58
CA GLU A 345 -18.95 1.03 -4.72
C GLU A 345 -19.84 2.26 -4.94
N GLU A 346 -20.53 2.32 -6.08
CA GLU A 346 -21.45 3.43 -6.39
C GLU A 346 -22.56 3.64 -5.36
N ASN A 347 -22.99 2.58 -4.66
CA ASN A 347 -24.10 2.61 -3.70
C ASN A 347 -23.74 2.02 -2.33
N GLY A 348 -22.47 2.06 -1.94
CA GLY A 348 -22.03 1.56 -0.63
C GLY A 348 -20.58 1.08 -0.64
N ILE A 349 -20.31 0.02 0.11
CA ILE A 349 -18.98 -0.59 0.22
C ILE A 349 -19.06 -2.11 0.10
N THR A 350 -17.98 -2.71 -0.40
CA THR A 350 -17.73 -4.15 -0.40
C THR A 350 -16.51 -4.41 0.46
N VAL A 351 -16.60 -5.25 1.50
CA VAL A 351 -15.41 -5.74 2.21
C VAL A 351 -14.67 -6.70 1.29
N LEU A 352 -13.38 -6.44 1.05
CA LEU A 352 -12.51 -7.26 0.20
C LEU A 352 -11.99 -8.49 0.92
#